data_AF-A0A966VZC0-F1
#
_entry.id   AF-A0A966VZC0-F1
#
_cell.length_a   1.000
_cell.length_b   1.000
_cell.length_c   1.000
_cell.angle_alpha   90.00
_cell.angle_beta   90.00
_cell.angle_gamma   90.00
#
_symmetry.space_group_name_H-M   'P 1'
#
loop_
_entity.id
_entity.type
_entity.pdbx_description
1 polymer ?
#
loop_
_entity_poly.entity_id
_entity_poly.type
_entity_poly.pdbx_seq_one_letter_code
_entity_poly.pdbx_strand_id
1 'polypeptide(L)'
;MRPAFQLCVLLGFAFLARAAEPAEGAPGRNPVAVFRTLLAMRTDARTAELAAKPARLREVLANRLREYDGLPSAEREARLRATELRYYLNPLLTTLPATRTPQLATVPPGLRPLIEERLAAWDKLPAEIQREILTNERLLQAMTRPAVADSLPPLPPGLMPAVPDNVAHWQSLNTRQREQLLDNFTHYFRLDDQSKSRVVAALPEPKRAEAARTLGQFEHLTAEDRSTCLTALKRLGQMTAEHQAQFFANAQQWQKMSESERSAWRKVVTEFPPLPPGVDSQPPLPPGLNPTPR
;
A
#
# COMPACT_ATOMS: atom_id res chain seq x y z
N MET A 1 4.11 -15.56 -12.21
CA MET A 1 5.09 -15.56 -11.09
C MET A 1 5.13 -14.17 -10.48
N ARG A 2 5.02 -14.07 -9.16
CA ARG A 2 4.68 -12.87 -8.38
C ARG A 2 5.88 -11.89 -8.22
N PRO A 3 5.73 -10.56 -8.33
CA PRO A 3 6.87 -9.62 -8.45
C PRO A 3 7.67 -9.37 -7.16
N ALA A 4 7.03 -9.39 -5.98
CA ALA A 4 7.71 -9.24 -4.69
C ALA A 4 8.33 -10.58 -4.23
N PHE A 5 7.62 -11.68 -4.50
CA PHE A 5 8.15 -13.04 -4.36
C PHE A 5 9.32 -13.27 -5.32
N GLN A 6 9.30 -12.70 -6.53
CA GLN A 6 10.42 -12.72 -7.46
C GLN A 6 11.66 -12.00 -6.89
N LEU A 7 11.53 -10.88 -6.18
CA LEU A 7 12.72 -10.25 -5.58
C LEU A 7 13.35 -11.17 -4.51
N CYS A 8 12.54 -11.75 -3.62
CA CYS A 8 13.04 -12.66 -2.57
C CYS A 8 13.55 -13.99 -3.12
N VAL A 9 12.83 -14.58 -4.09
CA VAL A 9 13.20 -15.85 -4.74
C VAL A 9 14.42 -15.66 -5.66
N LEU A 10 14.50 -14.60 -6.45
CA LEU A 10 15.64 -14.35 -7.35
C LEU A 10 16.91 -13.96 -6.57
N LEU A 11 16.79 -13.25 -5.44
CA LEU A 11 17.91 -13.01 -4.53
C LEU A 11 18.32 -14.28 -3.77
N GLY A 12 17.38 -15.18 -3.44
CA GLY A 12 17.66 -16.50 -2.86
C GLY A 12 18.39 -17.46 -3.80
N PHE A 13 18.03 -17.48 -5.10
CA PHE A 13 18.71 -18.32 -6.10
C PHE A 13 20.10 -17.80 -6.50
N ALA A 14 20.38 -16.50 -6.32
CA ALA A 14 21.67 -15.90 -6.68
C ALA A 14 22.85 -16.32 -5.79
N PHE A 15 22.56 -16.83 -4.59
CA PHE A 15 23.59 -17.19 -3.59
C PHE A 15 23.77 -18.71 -3.39
N LEU A 16 22.99 -19.55 -4.08
CA LEU A 16 23.22 -21.00 -4.11
C LEU A 16 24.27 -21.44 -5.15
N ALA A 17 24.81 -20.52 -5.95
CA ALA A 17 25.82 -20.80 -6.96
C ALA A 17 27.25 -20.44 -6.51
N ARG A 18 27.62 -20.78 -5.27
CA ARG A 18 29.04 -20.94 -4.91
C ARG A 18 29.22 -22.20 -4.07
N ALA A 19 29.16 -23.34 -4.75
CA ALA A 19 29.80 -24.56 -4.28
C ALA A 19 31.31 -24.43 -4.57
N ALA A 20 32.07 -24.02 -3.55
CA ALA A 20 33.46 -24.45 -3.30
C ALA A 20 34.03 -23.69 -2.08
N GLU A 21 34.37 -24.49 -1.07
CA GLU A 21 35.14 -24.24 0.17
C GLU A 21 34.44 -23.66 1.41
N PRO A 22 34.64 -24.28 2.60
CA PRO A 22 33.94 -23.94 3.83
C PRO A 22 34.68 -22.81 4.55
N ALA A 23 34.16 -21.60 4.46
CA ALA A 23 34.51 -20.53 5.39
C ALA A 23 33.42 -20.43 6.46
N GLU A 24 33.84 -20.60 7.70
CA GLU A 24 33.05 -20.53 8.92
C GLU A 24 32.15 -19.28 8.96
N GLY A 25 30.87 -19.48 9.30
CA GLY A 25 30.11 -18.51 10.12
C GLY A 25 29.64 -17.20 9.48
N ALA A 26 29.25 -17.14 8.20
CA ALA A 26 28.47 -16.00 7.70
C ALA A 26 26.96 -16.26 7.89
N PRO A 27 26.25 -15.63 8.84
CA PRO A 27 24.81 -15.80 8.99
C PRO A 27 24.10 -15.37 7.69
N GLY A 28 23.21 -16.23 7.20
CA GLY A 28 22.52 -16.08 5.91
C GLY A 28 21.96 -14.67 5.73
N ARG A 29 22.56 -13.90 4.81
CA ARG A 29 22.15 -12.53 4.52
C ARG A 29 20.74 -12.52 3.93
N ASN A 30 19.78 -12.01 4.71
CA ASN A 30 18.43 -11.69 4.25
C ASN A 30 18.50 -10.95 2.89
N PRO A 31 17.72 -11.34 1.87
CA PRO A 31 17.70 -10.68 0.56
C PRO A 31 17.45 -9.16 0.64
N VAL A 32 16.67 -8.69 1.62
CA VAL A 32 16.45 -7.25 1.82
C VAL A 32 17.71 -6.54 2.28
N ALA A 33 18.52 -7.17 3.14
CA ALA A 33 19.81 -6.62 3.55
C ALA A 33 20.78 -6.50 2.37
N VAL A 34 20.81 -7.51 1.48
CA VAL A 34 21.60 -7.46 0.24
C VAL A 34 21.15 -6.30 -0.67
N PHE A 35 19.84 -6.14 -0.85
CA PHE A 35 19.29 -5.06 -1.66
C PHE A 35 19.56 -3.67 -1.05
N ARG A 36 19.47 -3.53 0.28
CA ARG A 36 19.89 -2.32 1.01
C ARG A 36 21.36 -1.98 0.74
N THR A 37 22.25 -2.97 0.73
CA THR A 37 23.67 -2.74 0.39
C THR A 37 23.80 -2.22 -1.04
N LEU A 38 23.13 -2.83 -2.03
CA LEU A 38 23.15 -2.37 -3.42
C LEU A 38 22.66 -0.93 -3.56
N LEU A 39 21.59 -0.56 -2.84
CA LEU A 39 21.06 0.81 -2.82
C LEU A 39 22.01 1.83 -2.19
N ALA A 40 22.88 1.42 -1.26
CA ALA A 40 23.86 2.27 -0.61
C ALA A 40 25.18 2.38 -1.40
N MET A 41 25.45 1.47 -2.34
CA MET A 41 26.66 1.51 -3.16
C MET A 41 26.69 2.74 -4.08
N ARG A 42 27.91 3.26 -4.30
CA ARG A 42 28.21 4.22 -5.37
C ARG A 42 27.91 3.62 -6.74
N THR A 43 27.56 4.47 -7.71
CA THR A 43 27.07 4.06 -9.04
C THR A 43 28.05 3.17 -9.82
N ASP A 44 29.34 3.46 -9.73
CA ASP A 44 30.44 2.70 -10.34
C ASP A 44 30.54 1.29 -9.76
N ALA A 45 30.64 1.19 -8.43
CA ALA A 45 30.69 -0.08 -7.70
C ALA A 45 29.41 -0.93 -7.90
N ARG A 46 28.24 -0.28 -7.88
CA ARG A 46 26.94 -0.91 -8.13
C ARG A 46 26.86 -1.50 -9.53
N THR A 47 27.39 -0.81 -10.54
CA THR A 47 27.38 -1.28 -11.94
C THR A 47 28.25 -2.54 -12.10
N ALA A 48 29.44 -2.56 -11.49
CA ALA A 48 30.30 -3.74 -11.49
C ALA A 48 29.64 -4.94 -10.78
N GLU A 49 29.04 -4.71 -9.61
CA GLU A 49 28.33 -5.74 -8.84
C GLU A 49 27.11 -6.30 -9.60
N LEU A 50 26.37 -5.47 -10.34
CA LEU A 50 25.26 -5.91 -11.19
C LEU A 50 25.74 -6.67 -12.43
N ALA A 51 26.86 -6.26 -13.04
CA ALA A 51 27.43 -6.94 -14.19
C ALA A 51 27.83 -8.39 -13.88
N ALA A 52 28.28 -8.65 -12.65
CA ALA A 52 28.62 -9.99 -12.16
C ALA A 52 27.40 -10.91 -11.97
N LYS A 53 26.16 -10.39 -12.04
CA LYS A 53 24.93 -11.18 -11.84
C LYS A 53 24.38 -11.75 -13.16
N PRO A 54 23.67 -12.90 -13.10
CA PRO A 54 22.97 -13.46 -14.25
C PRO A 54 22.06 -12.45 -14.93
N ALA A 55 21.95 -12.49 -16.27
CA ALA A 55 21.27 -11.46 -17.06
C ALA A 55 19.85 -11.14 -16.58
N ARG A 56 19.03 -12.18 -16.34
CA ARG A 56 17.66 -12.03 -15.85
C ARG A 56 17.60 -11.40 -14.45
N LEU A 57 18.50 -11.77 -13.55
CA LEU A 57 18.57 -11.20 -12.21
C LEU A 57 19.03 -9.74 -12.24
N ARG A 58 20.03 -9.45 -13.08
CA ARG A 58 20.55 -8.10 -13.29
C ARG A 58 19.46 -7.16 -13.76
N GLU A 59 18.64 -7.57 -14.73
CA GLU A 59 17.54 -6.76 -15.26
C GLU A 59 16.49 -6.45 -14.18
N VAL A 60 16.08 -7.46 -13.42
CA VAL A 60 15.13 -7.29 -12.31
C VAL A 60 15.69 -6.33 -11.24
N LEU A 61 16.95 -6.53 -10.83
CA LEU A 61 17.59 -5.68 -9.83
C LEU A 61 17.79 -4.26 -10.33
N ALA A 62 18.21 -4.06 -11.59
CA ALA A 62 18.38 -2.74 -12.18
C ALA A 62 17.06 -1.95 -12.22
N ASN A 63 15.96 -2.60 -12.61
CA ASN A 63 14.63 -1.97 -12.62
C ASN A 63 14.17 -1.60 -11.21
N ARG A 64 14.42 -2.47 -10.22
CA ARG A 64 14.04 -2.21 -8.82
C ARG A 64 14.91 -1.15 -8.17
N LEU A 65 16.20 -1.11 -8.47
CA LEU A 65 17.10 -0.05 -7.99
C LEU A 65 16.66 1.29 -8.54
N ARG A 66 16.31 1.38 -9.84
CA ARG A 66 15.78 2.60 -10.45
C ARG A 66 14.48 3.07 -9.79
N GLU A 67 13.56 2.14 -9.51
CA GLU A 67 12.32 2.45 -8.78
C GLU A 67 12.62 3.03 -7.40
N TYR A 68 13.48 2.37 -6.61
CA TYR A 68 13.79 2.79 -5.24
C TYR A 68 14.61 4.08 -5.18
N ASP A 69 15.53 4.29 -6.13
CA ASP A 69 16.32 5.54 -6.24
C ASP A 69 15.41 6.76 -6.49
N GLY A 70 14.29 6.57 -7.20
CA GLY A 70 13.29 7.62 -7.44
C GLY A 70 12.36 7.91 -6.26
N LEU A 71 12.35 7.08 -5.21
CA LEU A 71 11.47 7.28 -4.04
C LEU A 71 12.10 8.25 -3.03
N PRO A 72 11.26 9.08 -2.35
CA PRO A 72 11.66 9.80 -1.14
C PRO A 72 12.24 8.84 -0.09
N SER A 73 13.23 9.30 0.68
CA SER A 73 13.97 8.47 1.64
C SER A 73 13.07 7.78 2.66
N ALA A 74 12.08 8.51 3.21
CA ALA A 74 11.12 7.97 4.17
C ALA A 74 10.25 6.86 3.57
N GLU A 75 9.75 7.06 2.36
CA GLU A 75 8.93 6.07 1.66
C GLU A 75 9.74 4.83 1.28
N ARG A 76 10.97 5.05 0.78
CA ARG A 76 11.92 3.98 0.46
C ARG A 76 12.15 3.07 1.67
N GLU A 77 12.46 3.67 2.82
CA GLU A 77 12.70 2.93 4.06
C GLU A 77 11.44 2.19 4.52
N ALA A 78 10.26 2.82 4.45
CA ALA A 78 9.00 2.19 4.81
C ALA A 78 8.72 0.95 3.95
N ARG A 79 8.96 1.01 2.64
CA ARG A 79 8.81 -0.14 1.71
C ARG A 79 9.83 -1.25 1.98
N LEU A 80 11.08 -0.89 2.30
CA LEU A 80 12.11 -1.87 2.67
C LEU A 80 11.76 -2.59 3.97
N ARG A 81 11.34 -1.87 5.02
CA ARG A 81 10.90 -2.47 6.29
C ARG A 81 9.69 -3.38 6.11
N ALA A 82 8.69 -2.96 5.34
CA ALA A 82 7.53 -3.80 5.02
C ALA A 82 7.92 -5.10 4.33
N THR A 83 8.88 -5.04 3.40
CA THR A 83 9.39 -6.22 2.70
C THR A 83 10.21 -7.12 3.62
N GLU A 84 11.02 -6.54 4.49
CA GLU A 84 11.81 -7.25 5.48
C GLU A 84 10.95 -7.98 6.50
N LEU A 85 9.92 -7.31 7.03
CA LEU A 85 8.94 -7.89 7.93
C LEU A 85 8.28 -9.12 7.29
N ARG A 86 7.83 -8.99 6.04
CA ARG A 86 7.18 -10.07 5.29
C ARG A 86 8.10 -11.27 5.06
N TYR A 87 9.40 -11.04 4.83
CA TYR A 87 10.37 -12.11 4.68
C TYR A 87 10.41 -13.01 5.93
N TYR A 88 10.42 -12.42 7.12
CA TYR A 88 10.43 -13.15 8.39
C TYR A 88 9.04 -13.65 8.82
N LEU A 89 7.97 -12.92 8.50
CA LEU A 89 6.61 -13.28 8.90
C LEU A 89 6.10 -14.49 8.13
N ASN A 90 6.31 -14.56 6.82
CA ASN A 90 5.70 -15.58 5.97
C ASN A 90 5.98 -17.04 6.41
N PRO A 91 7.22 -17.43 6.74
CA PRO A 91 7.50 -18.79 7.24
C PRO A 91 6.77 -19.10 8.56
N LEU A 92 6.57 -18.09 9.40
CA LEU A 92 5.95 -18.23 10.71
C LEU A 92 4.43 -18.44 10.61
N LEU A 93 3.77 -17.87 9.59
CA LEU A 93 2.33 -18.03 9.37
C LEU A 93 1.93 -19.48 9.09
N THR A 94 2.79 -20.24 8.41
CA THR A 94 2.57 -21.66 8.10
C THR A 94 3.15 -22.61 9.15
N THR A 95 3.88 -22.07 10.14
CA THR A 95 4.49 -22.85 11.23
C THR A 95 3.51 -22.97 12.40
N LEU A 96 3.43 -24.15 13.01
CA LEU A 96 2.58 -24.38 14.19
C LEU A 96 3.00 -23.44 15.34
N PRO A 97 2.05 -22.79 16.04
CA PRO A 97 2.37 -21.81 17.09
C PRO A 97 3.41 -22.30 18.11
N ALA A 98 3.28 -23.53 18.59
CA ALA A 98 4.18 -24.16 19.56
C ALA A 98 5.64 -24.31 19.07
N THR A 99 5.87 -24.22 17.75
CA THR A 99 7.18 -24.43 17.11
C THR A 99 7.79 -23.15 16.55
N ARG A 100 7.15 -21.99 16.73
CA ARG A 100 7.63 -20.69 16.19
C ARG A 100 8.80 -20.10 16.98
N THR A 101 8.94 -20.42 18.27
CA THR A 101 9.97 -19.88 19.17
C THR A 101 11.40 -19.92 18.60
N PRO A 102 11.92 -21.06 18.10
CA PRO A 102 13.26 -21.08 17.51
C PRO A 102 13.38 -20.23 16.24
N GLN A 103 12.33 -20.11 15.43
CA GLN A 103 12.33 -19.27 14.24
C GLN A 103 12.27 -17.77 14.59
N LEU A 104 11.55 -17.40 15.66
CA LEU A 104 11.51 -16.03 16.18
C LEU A 104 12.88 -15.55 16.67
N ALA A 105 13.76 -16.45 17.12
CA ALA A 105 15.14 -16.12 17.48
C ALA A 105 15.97 -15.63 16.28
N THR A 106 15.60 -16.04 15.04
CA THR A 106 16.26 -15.58 13.80
C THR A 106 15.81 -14.19 13.35
N VAL A 107 14.72 -13.67 13.93
CA VAL A 107 14.19 -12.36 13.61
C VAL A 107 15.05 -11.28 14.26
N PRO A 108 15.46 -10.23 13.50
CA PRO A 108 16.16 -9.07 14.05
C PRO A 108 15.39 -8.45 15.24
N PRO A 109 16.08 -8.05 16.33
CA PRO A 109 15.42 -7.54 17.53
C PRO A 109 14.43 -6.40 17.26
N GLY A 110 14.75 -5.49 16.34
CA GLY A 110 13.87 -4.35 16.00
C GLY A 110 12.57 -4.74 15.27
N LEU A 111 12.49 -5.93 14.67
CA LEU A 111 11.28 -6.42 14.00
C LEU A 111 10.47 -7.39 14.85
N ARG A 112 11.07 -7.96 15.90
CA ARG A 112 10.45 -9.01 16.71
C ARG A 112 9.11 -8.59 17.35
N PRO A 113 8.98 -7.41 18.00
CA PRO A 113 7.71 -6.98 18.59
C PRO A 113 6.60 -6.90 17.53
N LEU A 114 6.93 -6.41 16.34
CA LEU A 114 5.98 -6.26 15.25
C LEU A 114 5.56 -7.62 14.67
N ILE A 115 6.49 -8.56 14.55
CA ILE A 115 6.16 -9.93 14.13
C ILE A 115 5.26 -10.61 15.16
N GLU A 116 5.56 -10.48 16.44
CA GLU A 116 4.75 -11.03 17.52
C GLU A 116 3.33 -10.44 17.51
N GLU A 117 3.19 -9.13 17.33
CA GLU A 117 1.89 -8.46 17.16
C GLU A 117 1.12 -9.03 15.95
N ARG A 118 1.79 -9.19 14.80
CA ARG A 118 1.16 -9.75 13.59
C ARG A 118 0.80 -11.23 13.76
N LEU A 119 1.61 -12.02 14.47
CA LEU A 119 1.29 -13.42 14.77
C LEU A 119 0.12 -13.55 15.76
N ALA A 120 0.06 -12.68 16.77
CA ALA A 120 -1.05 -12.65 17.72
C ALA A 120 -2.38 -12.30 17.04
N ALA A 121 -2.36 -11.36 16.09
CA ALA A 121 -3.53 -11.06 15.25
C ALA A 121 -3.87 -12.23 14.30
N TRP A 122 -2.86 -12.86 13.69
CA TRP A 122 -3.02 -14.03 12.84
C TRP A 122 -3.71 -15.21 13.55
N ASP A 123 -3.28 -15.52 14.76
CA ASP A 123 -3.79 -16.67 15.53
C ASP A 123 -5.25 -16.47 16.00
N LYS A 124 -5.77 -15.24 15.99
CA LYS A 124 -7.19 -14.93 16.27
C LYS A 124 -8.11 -15.16 15.07
N LEU A 125 -7.55 -15.25 13.86
CA LEU A 125 -8.36 -15.38 12.65
C LEU A 125 -8.98 -16.77 12.53
N PRO A 126 -10.21 -16.88 12.00
CA PRO A 126 -10.78 -18.16 11.60
C PRO A 126 -9.91 -18.87 10.57
N ALA A 127 -9.88 -20.21 10.60
CA ALA A 127 -9.04 -21.03 9.72
C ALA A 127 -9.36 -20.82 8.23
N GLU A 128 -10.60 -20.49 7.89
CA GLU A 128 -11.03 -20.14 6.53
C GLU A 128 -10.30 -18.89 6.04
N ILE A 129 -10.23 -17.86 6.89
CA ILE A 129 -9.59 -16.58 6.58
C ILE A 129 -8.08 -16.75 6.51
N GLN A 130 -7.48 -17.55 7.40
CA GLN A 130 -6.06 -17.88 7.32
C GLN A 130 -5.71 -18.54 5.98
N ARG A 131 -6.49 -19.54 5.54
CA ARG A 131 -6.30 -20.19 4.23
C ARG A 131 -6.44 -19.21 3.06
N GLU A 132 -7.42 -18.31 3.13
CA GLU A 132 -7.61 -17.28 2.11
C GLU A 132 -6.42 -16.32 2.03
N ILE A 133 -5.88 -15.88 3.17
CA ILE A 133 -4.71 -14.99 3.21
C ILE A 133 -3.46 -15.69 2.64
N LEU A 134 -3.23 -16.96 2.98
CA LEU A 134 -2.07 -17.72 2.47
C LEU A 134 -2.13 -17.94 0.96
N THR A 135 -3.33 -18.00 0.39
CA THR A 135 -3.54 -18.21 -1.06
C THR A 135 -3.60 -16.88 -1.83
N ASN A 136 -4.04 -15.79 -1.18
CA ASN A 136 -4.19 -14.46 -1.77
C ASN A 136 -3.04 -13.52 -1.39
N GLU A 137 -2.12 -13.29 -2.33
CA GLU A 137 -0.95 -12.42 -2.12
C GLU A 137 -1.33 -10.99 -1.70
N ARG A 138 -2.48 -10.46 -2.15
CA ARG A 138 -2.88 -9.09 -1.80
C ARG A 138 -3.27 -8.98 -0.33
N LEU A 139 -3.95 -10.00 0.20
CA LEU A 139 -4.28 -10.06 1.63
C LEU A 139 -3.00 -10.23 2.47
N LEU A 140 -2.07 -11.06 2.01
CA LEU A 140 -0.77 -11.22 2.67
C LEU A 140 0.03 -9.89 2.68
N GLN A 141 0.01 -9.13 1.59
CA GLN A 141 0.65 -7.82 1.51
C GLN A 141 -0.02 -6.78 2.42
N ALA A 142 -1.35 -6.86 2.59
CA ALA A 142 -2.09 -5.94 3.46
C ALA A 142 -1.66 -6.05 4.93
N MET A 143 -1.24 -7.24 5.39
CA MET A 143 -0.76 -7.46 6.77
C MET A 143 0.51 -6.67 7.12
N THR A 144 1.34 -6.36 6.12
CA THR A 144 2.63 -5.69 6.30
C THR A 144 2.67 -4.33 5.60
N ARG A 145 1.51 -3.73 5.29
CA ARG A 145 1.45 -2.46 4.55
C ARG A 145 2.06 -1.32 5.38
N PRO A 146 2.94 -0.48 4.81
CA PRO A 146 3.47 0.67 5.54
C PRO A 146 2.39 1.74 5.77
N ALA A 147 2.43 2.44 6.91
CA ALA A 147 1.66 3.67 7.09
C ALA A 147 2.38 4.80 6.36
N VAL A 148 2.11 4.92 5.07
CA VAL A 148 2.45 6.13 4.33
C VAL A 148 1.19 7.00 4.32
N ALA A 149 1.29 8.20 4.90
CA ALA A 149 0.21 9.17 4.89
C ALA A 149 -0.26 9.39 3.44
N ASP A 150 -1.58 9.36 3.22
CA ASP A 150 -2.22 9.51 1.91
C ASP A 150 -1.86 8.47 0.83
N SER A 151 -1.13 7.39 1.18
CA SER A 151 -0.82 6.34 0.21
C SER A 151 -2.00 5.42 -0.04
N LEU A 152 -2.36 5.29 -1.31
CA LEU A 152 -3.18 4.21 -1.81
C LEU A 152 -2.25 3.07 -2.27
N PRO A 153 -2.63 1.79 -2.12
CA PRO A 153 -1.80 0.68 -2.58
C PRO A 153 -1.50 0.82 -4.07
N PRO A 154 -0.27 0.50 -4.54
CA PRO A 154 0.20 0.80 -5.89
C PRO A 154 -0.59 0.09 -6.99
N LEU A 155 -0.70 0.72 -8.16
CA LEU A 155 -1.33 0.17 -9.37
C LEU A 155 -0.61 -1.11 -9.81
N PRO A 156 -1.34 -2.18 -10.21
CA PRO A 156 -0.74 -3.27 -10.96
C PRO A 156 -0.09 -2.75 -12.26
N PRO A 157 1.08 -3.27 -12.67
CA PRO A 157 1.70 -2.88 -13.93
C PRO A 157 0.75 -3.11 -15.11
N GLY A 158 0.57 -2.09 -15.98
CA GLY A 158 -0.26 -2.18 -17.18
C GLY A 158 -1.72 -1.75 -17.00
N LEU A 159 -2.12 -1.29 -15.82
CA LEU A 159 -3.47 -0.77 -15.57
C LEU A 159 -3.47 0.76 -15.76
N MET A 160 -4.09 1.23 -16.84
CA MET A 160 -4.42 2.65 -17.02
C MET A 160 -5.83 2.89 -16.43
N PRO A 161 -5.96 3.61 -15.32
CA PRO A 161 -7.28 3.92 -14.78
C PRO A 161 -8.00 4.92 -15.68
N ALA A 162 -9.22 4.57 -16.10
CA ALA A 162 -10.12 5.53 -16.69
C ALA A 162 -10.73 6.38 -15.56
N VAL A 163 -10.40 7.67 -15.53
CA VAL A 163 -11.09 8.64 -14.66
C VAL A 163 -12.43 8.96 -15.31
N PRO A 164 -13.56 8.81 -14.61
CA PRO A 164 -14.87 9.18 -15.15
C PRO A 164 -14.95 10.66 -15.58
N ASP A 165 -15.66 10.95 -16.68
CA ASP A 165 -15.73 12.31 -17.27
C ASP A 165 -16.25 13.38 -16.30
N ASN A 166 -17.21 13.03 -15.44
CA ASN A 166 -17.74 13.93 -14.42
C ASN A 166 -16.67 14.33 -13.38
N VAL A 167 -15.72 13.43 -13.10
CA VAL A 167 -14.59 13.70 -12.21
C VAL A 167 -13.53 14.56 -12.92
N ALA A 168 -13.26 14.29 -14.21
CA ALA A 168 -12.40 15.15 -15.01
C ALA A 168 -12.95 16.59 -15.08
N HIS A 169 -14.26 16.75 -15.24
CA HIS A 169 -14.91 18.06 -15.18
C HIS A 169 -14.75 18.73 -13.81
N TRP A 170 -15.02 18.00 -12.71
CA TRP A 170 -14.81 18.49 -11.34
C TRP A 170 -13.38 18.99 -11.09
N GLN A 171 -12.39 18.35 -11.72
CA GLN A 171 -10.98 18.74 -11.62
C GLN A 171 -10.65 20.00 -12.40
N SER A 172 -11.32 20.26 -13.53
CA SER A 172 -11.12 21.50 -14.27
C SER A 172 -11.53 22.75 -13.48
N LEU A 173 -12.38 22.57 -12.46
CA LEU A 173 -12.83 23.64 -11.58
C LEU A 173 -11.73 24.08 -10.61
N ASN A 174 -11.63 25.37 -10.33
CA ASN A 174 -10.74 25.87 -9.28
C ASN A 174 -11.33 25.62 -7.88
N THR A 175 -10.53 25.85 -6.83
CA THR A 175 -10.94 25.62 -5.43
C THR A 175 -12.25 26.31 -5.07
N ARG A 176 -12.43 27.59 -5.44
CA ARG A 176 -13.65 28.35 -5.16
C ARG A 176 -14.87 27.75 -5.84
N GLN A 177 -14.75 27.37 -7.11
CA GLN A 177 -15.84 26.75 -7.88
C GLN A 177 -16.27 25.41 -7.27
N ARG A 178 -15.30 24.60 -6.82
CA ARG A 178 -15.59 23.33 -6.15
C ARG A 178 -16.31 23.55 -4.82
N GLU A 179 -15.83 24.48 -4.00
CA GLU A 179 -16.49 24.82 -2.72
C GLU A 179 -17.92 25.29 -2.94
N GLN A 180 -18.14 26.18 -3.91
CA GLN A 180 -19.47 26.64 -4.25
C GLN A 180 -20.42 25.51 -4.67
N LEU A 181 -19.95 24.51 -5.41
CA LEU A 181 -20.76 23.35 -5.77
C LEU A 181 -21.11 22.46 -4.56
N LEU A 182 -20.17 22.24 -3.64
CA LEU A 182 -20.44 21.51 -2.39
C LEU A 182 -21.42 22.26 -1.49
N ASP A 183 -21.30 23.59 -1.43
CA ASP A 183 -22.20 24.45 -0.66
C ASP A 183 -23.60 24.44 -1.26
N ASN A 184 -23.73 24.51 -2.59
CA ASN A 184 -25.01 24.40 -3.29
C ASN A 184 -25.68 23.05 -3.01
N PHE A 185 -24.90 21.96 -3.01
CA PHE A 185 -25.41 20.64 -2.66
C PHE A 185 -25.90 20.59 -1.21
N THR A 186 -25.13 21.15 -0.27
CA THR A 186 -25.54 21.26 1.14
C THR A 186 -26.82 22.08 1.31
N HIS A 187 -26.93 23.18 0.56
CA HIS A 187 -28.09 24.06 0.57
C HIS A 187 -29.35 23.35 0.05
N TYR A 188 -29.24 22.55 -1.01
CA TYR A 188 -30.35 21.78 -1.57
C TYR A 188 -31.09 20.94 -0.51
N PHE A 189 -30.36 20.26 0.38
CA PHE A 189 -30.98 19.43 1.42
C PHE A 189 -31.64 20.21 2.55
N ARG A 190 -31.44 21.53 2.63
CA ARG A 190 -32.12 22.43 3.56
C ARG A 190 -33.39 23.04 2.97
N LEU A 191 -33.62 22.88 1.67
CA LEU A 191 -34.83 23.34 1.00
C LEU A 191 -36.04 22.48 1.39
N ASP A 192 -37.23 23.05 1.28
CA ASP A 192 -38.49 22.32 1.34
C ASP A 192 -38.72 21.49 0.06
N ASP A 193 -39.65 20.54 0.11
CA ASP A 193 -39.91 19.60 -0.99
C ASP A 193 -40.38 20.29 -2.28
N GLN A 194 -41.14 21.37 -2.18
CA GLN A 194 -41.59 22.13 -3.35
C GLN A 194 -40.41 22.81 -4.04
N SER A 195 -39.52 23.42 -3.25
CA SER A 195 -38.28 24.04 -3.74
C SER A 195 -37.33 23.01 -4.35
N LYS A 196 -37.14 21.84 -3.70
CA LYS A 196 -36.35 20.73 -4.25
C LYS A 196 -36.87 20.25 -5.60
N SER A 197 -38.18 20.07 -5.73
CA SER A 197 -38.81 19.65 -6.98
C SER A 197 -38.61 20.67 -8.10
N ARG A 198 -38.66 21.97 -7.80
CA ARG A 198 -38.41 23.04 -8.79
C ARG A 198 -36.98 23.02 -9.30
N VAL A 199 -35.99 22.82 -8.41
CA VAL A 199 -34.57 22.73 -8.78
C VAL A 199 -34.33 21.58 -9.75
N VAL A 200 -34.87 20.39 -9.48
CA VAL A 200 -34.74 19.23 -10.37
C VAL A 200 -35.48 19.45 -11.69
N ALA A 201 -36.70 19.98 -11.66
CA ALA A 201 -37.50 20.24 -12.85
C ALA A 201 -36.85 21.25 -13.83
N ALA A 202 -36.06 22.19 -13.32
CA ALA A 202 -35.33 23.16 -14.13
C ALA A 202 -34.22 22.54 -14.99
N LEU A 203 -33.78 21.30 -14.70
CA LEU A 203 -32.79 20.60 -15.49
C LEU A 203 -33.40 20.03 -16.78
N PRO A 204 -32.68 20.03 -17.92
CA PRO A 204 -33.11 19.36 -19.14
C PRO A 204 -32.95 17.83 -19.03
N GLU A 205 -33.68 17.07 -19.83
CA GLU A 205 -33.40 15.64 -20.00
C GLU A 205 -32.10 15.43 -20.80
N PRO A 206 -31.29 14.39 -20.50
CA PRO A 206 -31.49 13.32 -19.50
C PRO A 206 -31.00 13.68 -18.08
N LYS A 207 -30.42 14.88 -17.89
CA LYS A 207 -29.81 15.30 -16.62
C LYS A 207 -30.82 15.38 -15.48
N ARG A 208 -32.07 15.72 -15.77
CA ARG A 208 -33.17 15.71 -14.79
C ARG A 208 -33.37 14.32 -14.19
N ALA A 209 -33.49 13.28 -15.02
CA ALA A 209 -33.66 11.90 -14.55
C ALA A 209 -32.44 11.38 -13.77
N GLU A 210 -31.23 11.78 -14.16
CA GLU A 210 -30.00 11.45 -13.42
C GLU A 210 -29.92 12.16 -12.06
N ALA A 211 -30.24 13.46 -12.02
CA ALA A 211 -30.25 14.25 -10.80
C ALA A 211 -31.31 13.73 -9.82
N ALA A 212 -32.52 13.43 -10.30
CA ALA A 212 -33.59 12.87 -9.46
C ALA A 212 -33.18 11.55 -8.81
N ARG A 213 -32.57 10.63 -9.59
CA ARG A 213 -32.07 9.35 -9.06
C ARG A 213 -30.96 9.57 -8.03
N THR A 214 -29.96 10.38 -8.37
CA THR A 214 -28.80 10.61 -7.50
C THR A 214 -29.24 11.29 -6.21
N LEU A 215 -29.98 12.39 -6.28
CA LEU A 215 -30.45 13.12 -5.09
C LEU A 215 -31.35 12.26 -4.22
N GLY A 216 -32.22 11.43 -4.82
CA GLY A 216 -33.04 10.47 -4.08
C GLY A 216 -32.22 9.47 -3.25
N GLN A 217 -31.07 9.01 -3.73
CA GLN A 217 -30.17 8.15 -2.94
C GLN A 217 -29.61 8.87 -1.70
N PHE A 218 -29.32 10.17 -1.82
CA PHE A 218 -28.79 10.97 -0.72
C PHE A 218 -29.85 11.39 0.30
N GLU A 219 -31.15 11.43 -0.06
CA GLU A 219 -32.24 11.68 0.90
C GLU A 219 -32.34 10.57 1.97
N HIS A 220 -31.91 9.35 1.65
CA HIS A 220 -31.85 8.24 2.61
C HIS A 220 -30.67 8.32 3.60
N LEU A 221 -29.72 9.23 3.37
CA LEU A 221 -28.54 9.38 4.21
C LEU A 221 -28.79 10.35 5.37
N THR A 222 -28.20 10.06 6.53
CA THR A 222 -28.21 10.99 7.67
C THR A 222 -27.46 12.28 7.32
N ALA A 223 -27.63 13.34 8.10
CA ALA A 223 -26.87 14.58 7.90
C ALA A 223 -25.36 14.36 8.07
N GLU A 224 -24.98 13.47 8.99
CA GLU A 224 -23.59 13.09 9.25
C GLU A 224 -22.99 12.32 8.08
N ASP A 225 -23.70 11.32 7.55
CA ASP A 225 -23.27 10.55 6.37
C ASP A 225 -23.10 11.46 5.14
N ARG A 226 -24.05 12.38 4.92
CA ARG A 226 -23.96 13.38 3.85
C ARG A 226 -22.72 14.26 4.01
N SER A 227 -22.44 14.72 5.23
CA SER A 227 -21.24 15.52 5.51
C SER A 227 -19.95 14.73 5.25
N THR A 228 -19.93 13.44 5.60
CA THR A 228 -18.80 12.53 5.33
C THR A 228 -18.57 12.37 3.82
N CYS A 229 -19.64 12.17 3.04
CA CYS A 229 -19.57 12.12 1.59
C CYS A 229 -18.99 13.42 0.99
N LEU A 230 -19.44 14.58 1.47
CA LEU A 230 -18.96 15.87 0.98
C LEU A 230 -17.49 16.13 1.33
N THR A 231 -17.06 15.78 2.55
CA THR A 231 -15.65 15.85 2.95
C THR A 231 -14.79 14.93 2.06
N ALA A 232 -15.28 13.71 1.76
CA ALA A 232 -14.59 12.79 0.86
C ALA A 232 -14.47 13.35 -0.57
N LEU A 233 -15.54 13.96 -1.11
CA LEU A 233 -15.54 14.61 -2.42
C LEU A 233 -14.60 15.83 -2.47
N LYS A 234 -14.57 16.63 -1.40
CA LYS A 234 -13.62 17.74 -1.26
C LYS A 234 -12.17 17.24 -1.31
N ARG A 235 -11.86 16.19 -0.54
CA ARG A 235 -10.53 15.57 -0.53
C ARG A 235 -10.17 15.00 -1.91
N LEU A 236 -11.10 14.32 -2.57
CA LEU A 236 -10.89 13.80 -3.92
C LEU A 236 -10.52 14.93 -4.89
N GLY A 237 -11.21 16.07 -4.83
CA GLY A 237 -10.89 17.24 -5.67
C GLY A 237 -9.52 17.89 -5.40
N GLN A 238 -8.92 17.63 -4.23
CA GLN A 238 -7.60 18.14 -3.84
C GLN A 238 -6.46 17.16 -4.14
N MET A 239 -6.76 15.90 -4.47
CA MET A 239 -5.75 14.90 -4.80
C MET A 239 -5.07 15.20 -6.14
N THR A 240 -3.81 14.75 -6.28
CA THR A 240 -3.09 14.78 -7.55
C THR A 240 -3.72 13.81 -8.56
N ALA A 241 -3.49 14.04 -9.86
CA ALA A 241 -3.97 13.15 -10.91
C ALA A 241 -3.50 11.69 -10.71
N GLU A 242 -2.27 11.50 -10.23
CA GLU A 242 -1.72 10.18 -9.92
C GLU A 242 -2.45 9.49 -8.75
N HIS A 243 -2.67 10.20 -7.64
CA HIS A 243 -3.40 9.63 -6.50
C HIS A 243 -4.87 9.31 -6.85
N GLN A 244 -5.51 10.10 -7.71
CA GLN A 244 -6.87 9.83 -8.16
C GLN A 244 -6.92 8.64 -9.12
N ALA A 245 -6.00 8.56 -10.08
CA ALA A 245 -5.80 7.41 -10.94
C ALA A 245 -5.68 6.12 -10.11
N GLN A 246 -4.85 6.16 -9.07
CA GLN A 246 -4.69 5.07 -8.11
C GLN A 246 -6.00 4.76 -7.36
N PHE A 247 -6.75 5.78 -6.92
CA PHE A 247 -8.05 5.62 -6.26
C PHE A 247 -9.07 4.91 -7.16
N PHE A 248 -9.24 5.35 -8.40
CA PHE A 248 -10.23 4.76 -9.32
C PHE A 248 -9.88 3.35 -9.72
N ALA A 249 -8.61 3.03 -9.95
CA ALA A 249 -8.21 1.65 -10.18
C ALA A 249 -8.51 0.75 -8.98
N ASN A 250 -8.23 1.23 -7.76
CA ASN A 250 -8.53 0.49 -6.54
C ASN A 250 -10.05 0.31 -6.37
N ALA A 251 -10.84 1.35 -6.63
CA ALA A 251 -12.30 1.29 -6.58
C ALA A 251 -12.90 0.35 -7.64
N GLN A 252 -12.41 0.39 -8.88
CA GLN A 252 -12.84 -0.51 -9.95
C GLN A 252 -12.52 -1.96 -9.59
N GLN A 253 -11.35 -2.19 -8.99
CA GLN A 253 -10.96 -3.51 -8.53
C GLN A 253 -11.83 -3.98 -7.36
N TRP A 254 -12.17 -3.09 -6.42
CA TRP A 254 -13.12 -3.36 -5.33
C TRP A 254 -14.51 -3.72 -5.88
N GLN A 255 -14.96 -3.04 -6.93
CA GLN A 255 -16.24 -3.30 -7.58
C GLN A 255 -16.29 -4.69 -8.22
N LYS A 256 -15.17 -5.17 -8.77
CA LYS A 256 -15.03 -6.52 -9.36
C LYS A 256 -14.92 -7.64 -8.32
N MET A 257 -14.58 -7.33 -7.08
CA MET A 257 -14.51 -8.33 -6.00
C MET A 257 -15.90 -8.83 -5.61
N SER A 258 -16.00 -10.13 -5.36
CA SER A 258 -17.14 -10.78 -4.71
C SER A 258 -17.32 -10.29 -3.26
N GLU A 259 -18.51 -10.50 -2.70
CA GLU A 259 -18.78 -10.12 -1.30
C GLU A 259 -17.90 -10.90 -0.30
N SER A 260 -17.57 -12.16 -0.60
CA SER A 260 -16.62 -12.95 0.18
C SER A 260 -15.24 -12.32 0.20
N GLU A 261 -14.71 -11.91 -0.97
CA GLU A 261 -13.39 -11.27 -1.06
C GLU A 261 -13.35 -9.92 -0.35
N ARG A 262 -14.43 -9.12 -0.45
CA ARG A 262 -14.54 -7.85 0.28
C ARG A 262 -14.60 -8.05 1.79
N SER A 263 -15.33 -9.05 2.25
CA SER A 263 -15.42 -9.40 3.67
C SER A 263 -14.08 -9.84 4.23
N ALA A 264 -13.34 -10.67 3.49
CA ALA A 264 -11.98 -11.07 3.85
C ALA A 264 -11.04 -9.86 3.91
N TRP A 265 -11.08 -8.97 2.91
CA TRP A 265 -10.28 -7.75 2.92
C TRP A 265 -10.60 -6.84 4.11
N ARG A 266 -11.88 -6.63 4.45
CA ARG A 266 -12.28 -5.85 5.63
C ARG A 266 -11.68 -6.42 6.91
N LYS A 267 -11.81 -7.74 7.12
CA LYS A 267 -11.24 -8.42 8.29
C LYS A 267 -9.73 -8.21 8.38
N VAL A 268 -9.00 -8.41 7.28
CA VAL A 268 -7.54 -8.23 7.25
C VAL A 268 -7.14 -6.78 7.55
N VAL A 269 -7.80 -5.80 6.94
CA VAL A 269 -7.46 -4.39 7.14
C VAL A 269 -7.77 -3.89 8.56
N THR A 270 -8.78 -4.48 9.22
CA THR A 270 -9.14 -4.19 10.60
C THR A 270 -8.17 -4.84 11.60
N GLU A 271 -7.85 -6.12 11.41
CA GLU A 271 -6.95 -6.86 12.32
C GLU A 271 -5.47 -6.50 12.14
N PHE A 272 -5.10 -6.03 10.94
CA PHE A 272 -3.72 -5.63 10.61
C PHE A 272 -3.67 -4.14 10.24
N PRO A 273 -3.55 -3.25 11.24
CA PRO A 273 -3.33 -1.84 10.98
C PRO A 273 -2.01 -1.62 10.23
N PRO A 274 -1.89 -0.52 9.46
CA PRO A 274 -0.66 -0.23 8.74
C PRO A 274 0.53 -0.08 9.72
N LEU A 275 1.73 -0.46 9.29
CA LEU A 275 2.94 -0.36 10.10
C LEU A 275 3.18 1.10 10.48
N PRO A 276 3.42 1.45 11.75
CA PRO A 276 3.62 2.84 12.15
C PRO A 276 4.72 3.50 11.30
N PRO A 277 4.56 4.79 10.92
CA PRO A 277 5.66 5.52 10.29
C PRO A 277 6.81 5.48 11.30
N GLY A 278 7.96 4.92 10.91
CA GLY A 278 8.99 4.46 11.83
C GLY A 278 9.32 5.47 12.92
N VAL A 279 8.71 5.32 14.09
CA VAL A 279 9.08 6.01 15.32
C VAL A 279 10.32 5.28 15.82
N ASP A 280 11.43 6.00 15.88
CA ASP A 280 12.66 5.63 16.58
C ASP A 280 13.38 4.38 16.06
N SER A 281 14.06 4.56 14.93
CA SER A 281 15.36 3.91 14.71
C SER A 281 16.18 4.79 13.78
N GLN A 282 16.87 5.77 14.35
CA GLN A 282 18.10 6.27 13.72
C GLN A 282 18.94 5.02 13.35
N PRO A 283 19.45 4.90 12.11
CA PRO A 283 20.47 3.90 11.85
C PRO A 283 21.66 4.21 12.77
N PRO A 284 22.33 3.22 13.39
CA PRO A 284 23.63 3.49 13.97
C PRO A 284 24.51 4.08 12.86
N LEU A 285 25.10 5.24 13.15
CA LEU A 285 26.12 5.82 12.30
C LEU A 285 27.22 4.76 12.06
N PRO A 286 27.80 4.69 10.85
CA PRO A 286 28.97 3.87 10.62
C PRO A 286 30.08 4.25 11.63
N PRO A 287 30.86 3.30 12.14
CA PRO A 287 31.99 3.60 13.01
C PRO A 287 32.91 4.64 12.33
N GLY A 288 33.09 5.82 12.94
CA GLY A 288 34.00 6.86 12.46
C GLY A 288 33.40 8.25 12.21
N LEU A 289 32.09 8.46 12.36
CA LEU A 289 31.46 9.78 12.28
C LEU A 289 30.92 10.23 13.64
N ASN A 290 31.82 10.57 14.56
CA ASN A 290 31.43 11.33 15.75
C ASN A 290 31.42 12.83 15.39
N PRO A 291 30.32 13.58 15.63
CA PRO A 291 30.42 15.03 15.67
C PRO A 291 31.34 15.39 16.83
N THR A 292 32.46 16.03 16.52
CA THR A 292 33.30 16.69 17.52
C THR A 292 32.45 17.69 18.31
N PRO A 293 32.53 17.72 19.65
CA PRO A 293 31.84 18.73 20.41
C PRO A 293 32.57 20.07 20.20
N ARG A 294 31.94 20.98 19.46
CA ARG A 294 31.76 22.40 19.79
C ARG A 294 30.97 23.11 18.69
#